data_AF-A0A078KUA4-F1
#
_entry.id   AF-A0A078KUA4-F1
#
_cell.length_a   1.000
_cell.length_b   1.000
_cell.length_c   1.000
_cell.angle_alpha   90.00
_cell.angle_beta   90.00
_cell.angle_gamma   90.00
#
_symmetry.space_group_name_H-M   'P 1'
#
loop_
_entity.id
_entity.type
_entity.pdbx_description
1 polymer ?
#
loop_
_entity_poly.entity_id
_entity_poly.type
_entity_poly.pdbx_seq_one_letter_code
_entity_poly.pdbx_strand_id
1 'polypeptide(L)'
;MGKRSEKILKPKLSGLAGKDKPLAFIVQSPHDRNNPDPTLRNAVKFLPTKTFVGDLGFGMLNKAAIEFSESTGASFKKVIKPGPMKPQITVWFEAHGAPGWLFGADKSQASEFEGTVQFVGFIHALEAYLNTEVNHIVLSGCYTGCEFNNGSDYFISPARMLSILLPGKEIVGFIGQHAKGKVSHVYSYSEGFGYEERRVNPEEASIVFQDGMAIESLSKKELYCDHGYTPEFILEGCHLDPELDASDYYLPCAVLEEMQEKQLEAAPDSYGATQERQARDFVEAHPELLERAPQPARGPR
;
A
#
# COMPACT_ATOMS: atom_id res chain seq x y z
N MET A 1 -20.67 2.06 4.09
CA MET A 1 -19.42 1.92 4.88
C MET A 1 -18.63 0.79 4.27
N GLY A 2 -17.31 0.94 4.20
CA GLY A 2 -16.37 0.03 3.56
C GLY A 2 -16.26 -1.31 4.28
N LYS A 3 -17.16 -2.25 3.94
CA LYS A 3 -17.21 -3.56 4.60
C LYS A 3 -15.98 -4.40 4.29
N ARG A 4 -15.32 -4.16 3.14
CA ARG A 4 -14.13 -4.91 2.72
C ARG A 4 -12.91 -4.43 3.50
N SER A 5 -12.63 -3.12 3.49
CA SER A 5 -11.55 -2.52 4.28
C SER A 5 -11.70 -2.81 5.77
N GLU A 6 -12.91 -2.74 6.34
CA GLU A 6 -13.14 -3.10 7.75
C GLU A 6 -12.75 -4.55 8.05
N LYS A 7 -13.11 -5.49 7.17
CA LYS A 7 -12.77 -6.92 7.33
C LYS A 7 -11.27 -7.17 7.25
N ILE A 8 -10.57 -6.44 6.38
CA ILE A 8 -9.10 -6.52 6.26
C ILE A 8 -8.43 -5.89 7.47
N LEU A 9 -8.83 -4.68 7.87
CA LEU A 9 -8.13 -3.88 8.88
C LEU A 9 -8.48 -4.30 10.31
N LYS A 10 -9.71 -4.76 10.57
CA LYS A 10 -10.22 -5.08 11.92
C LYS A 10 -10.88 -6.47 11.96
N PRO A 11 -10.13 -7.55 11.67
CA PRO A 11 -10.69 -8.90 11.58
C PRO A 11 -11.41 -9.34 12.87
N LYS A 12 -10.94 -8.91 14.06
CA LYS A 12 -11.61 -9.20 15.33
C LYS A 12 -13.02 -8.63 15.41
N LEU A 13 -13.22 -7.39 14.95
CA LEU A 13 -14.54 -6.75 14.95
C LEU A 13 -15.46 -7.36 13.90
N SER A 14 -14.89 -7.83 12.79
CA SER A 14 -15.63 -8.56 11.75
C SER A 14 -15.88 -10.04 12.08
N GLY A 15 -15.57 -10.49 13.30
CA GLY A 15 -15.86 -11.84 13.79
C GLY A 15 -14.87 -12.93 13.35
N LEU A 16 -13.73 -12.58 12.75
CA LEU A 16 -12.69 -13.53 12.32
C LEU A 16 -11.78 -13.89 13.51
N ALA A 17 -12.17 -14.92 14.26
CA ALA A 17 -11.48 -15.36 15.48
C ALA A 17 -11.25 -16.89 15.55
N GLY A 18 -10.50 -17.35 16.55
CA GLY A 18 -10.23 -18.77 16.78
C GLY A 18 -9.56 -19.46 15.59
N LYS A 19 -10.27 -20.44 14.98
CA LYS A 19 -9.77 -21.18 13.81
C LYS A 19 -9.66 -20.28 12.56
N ASP A 20 -10.60 -19.36 12.40
CA ASP A 20 -10.72 -18.45 11.25
C ASP A 20 -9.91 -17.15 11.42
N LYS A 21 -9.17 -17.04 12.54
CA LYS A 21 -8.28 -15.91 12.83
C LYS A 21 -7.23 -15.77 11.72
N PRO A 22 -7.18 -14.64 10.98
CA PRO A 22 -6.20 -14.42 9.92
C PRO A 22 -4.80 -14.24 10.51
N LEU A 23 -3.80 -14.51 9.67
CA LEU A 23 -2.41 -14.33 10.02
C LEU A 23 -1.90 -13.03 9.38
N ALA A 24 -1.05 -12.30 10.09
CA ALA A 24 -0.33 -11.19 9.51
C ALA A 24 1.18 -11.37 9.59
N PHE A 25 1.83 -10.90 8.53
CA PHE A 25 3.26 -10.79 8.38
C PHE A 25 3.64 -9.32 8.28
N ILE A 26 4.36 -8.81 9.27
CA ILE A 26 4.82 -7.42 9.31
C ILE A 26 6.16 -7.34 8.60
N VAL A 27 6.30 -6.40 7.68
CA VAL A 27 7.51 -6.14 6.91
C VAL A 27 7.78 -4.64 6.92
N GLN A 28 9.07 -4.28 6.98
CA GLN A 28 9.53 -2.89 7.04
C GLN A 28 10.22 -2.49 5.75
N SER A 29 10.29 -1.19 5.50
CA SER A 29 11.12 -0.65 4.43
C SER A 29 12.61 -0.67 4.82
N PRO A 30 13.53 -1.14 3.95
CA PRO A 30 14.97 -1.01 4.18
C PRO A 30 15.44 0.45 4.15
N HIS A 31 14.63 1.35 3.62
CA HIS A 31 14.97 2.77 3.46
C HIS A 31 14.72 3.59 4.72
N ASP A 32 13.87 3.11 5.63
CA ASP A 32 13.66 3.72 6.97
C ASP A 32 14.92 3.66 7.84
N ARG A 33 15.77 2.65 7.63
CA ARG A 33 16.97 2.43 8.44
C ARG A 33 18.11 3.39 8.07
N ASN A 34 18.21 3.71 6.78
CA ASN A 34 19.29 4.50 6.19
C ASN A 34 18.91 5.98 5.97
N ASN A 35 17.75 6.41 6.44
CA ASN A 35 17.26 7.77 6.24
C ASN A 35 18.29 8.81 6.71
N PRO A 36 18.71 9.79 5.89
CA PRO A 36 19.69 10.79 6.32
C PRO A 36 19.23 11.60 7.53
N ASP A 37 17.91 11.80 7.70
CA ASP A 37 17.33 12.43 8.88
C ASP A 37 17.28 11.44 10.08
N PRO A 38 18.04 11.68 11.15
CA PRO A 38 18.08 10.80 12.31
C PRO A 38 16.75 10.72 13.07
N THR A 39 15.83 11.67 12.88
CA THR A 39 14.49 11.64 13.49
C THR A 39 13.55 10.66 12.79
N LEU A 40 13.81 10.38 11.52
CA LEU A 40 13.07 9.42 10.70
C LEU A 40 13.71 8.02 10.72
N ARG A 41 15.00 7.91 11.09
CA ARG A 41 15.67 6.62 11.29
C ARG A 41 14.97 5.76 12.34
N ASN A 42 14.52 4.57 11.97
CA ASN A 42 13.83 3.62 12.86
C ASN A 42 12.56 4.19 13.52
N ALA A 43 11.94 5.22 12.92
CA ALA A 43 10.72 5.78 13.46
C ALA A 43 9.56 4.75 13.37
N VAL A 44 9.63 3.82 12.40
CA VAL A 44 8.88 2.55 12.45
C VAL A 44 9.59 1.51 13.31
N LYS A 45 8.89 1.02 14.33
CA LYS A 45 9.39 -0.02 15.25
C LYS A 45 8.52 -1.27 15.20
N PHE A 46 9.14 -2.41 14.90
CA PHE A 46 8.48 -3.70 14.78
C PHE A 46 7.64 -4.11 16.01
N LEU A 47 8.16 -3.96 17.24
CA LEU A 47 7.43 -4.41 18.43
C LEU A 47 6.12 -3.64 18.66
N PRO A 48 6.08 -2.29 18.64
CA PRO A 48 4.83 -1.54 18.66
C PRO A 48 3.85 -1.93 17.55
N THR A 49 4.32 -2.07 16.31
CA THR A 49 3.46 -2.48 15.17
C THR A 49 2.89 -3.88 15.40
N LYS A 50 3.72 -4.82 15.87
CA LYS A 50 3.30 -6.19 16.21
C LYS A 50 2.22 -6.22 17.28
N THR A 51 2.34 -5.40 18.33
CA THR A 51 1.30 -5.29 19.36
C THR A 51 0.01 -4.75 18.75
N PHE A 52 0.09 -3.64 18.02
CA PHE A 52 -1.06 -3.01 17.37
C PHE A 52 -1.81 -3.97 16.42
N VAL A 53 -1.11 -4.61 15.49
CA VAL A 53 -1.73 -5.56 14.55
C VAL A 53 -2.27 -6.79 15.29
N GLY A 54 -1.63 -7.21 16.38
CA GLY A 54 -2.18 -8.24 17.28
C GLY A 54 -3.53 -7.85 17.90
N ASP A 55 -3.66 -6.60 18.35
CA ASP A 55 -4.87 -6.07 18.97
C ASP A 55 -6.05 -5.94 17.98
N LEU A 56 -5.75 -5.71 16.70
CA LEU A 56 -6.74 -5.72 15.60
C LEU A 56 -7.35 -7.11 15.35
N GLY A 57 -6.70 -8.17 15.83
CA GLY A 57 -7.21 -9.54 15.73
C GLY A 57 -6.36 -10.51 14.94
N PHE A 58 -5.14 -10.16 14.55
CA PHE A 58 -4.29 -11.05 13.76
C PHE A 58 -3.47 -12.02 14.61
N GLY A 59 -3.12 -13.16 14.03
CA GLY A 59 -2.03 -14.01 14.50
C GLY A 59 -0.71 -13.59 13.85
N MET A 60 0.37 -13.41 14.63
CA MET A 60 1.65 -12.93 14.10
C MET A 60 2.54 -14.05 13.59
N LEU A 61 2.91 -13.99 12.31
CA LEU A 61 3.89 -14.89 11.68
C LEU A 61 5.34 -14.51 12.02
N ASN A 62 5.63 -13.23 12.25
CA ASN A 62 6.99 -12.78 12.57
C ASN A 62 7.42 -13.15 14.00
N LYS A 63 8.63 -13.70 14.12
CA LYS A 63 9.41 -13.80 15.36
C LYS A 63 10.19 -12.51 15.62
N ALA A 64 10.77 -11.92 14.58
CA ALA A 64 11.56 -10.69 14.62
C ALA A 64 11.23 -9.77 13.43
N ALA A 65 11.78 -8.55 13.48
CA ALA A 65 11.73 -7.59 12.39
C ALA A 65 12.39 -8.15 11.12
N ILE A 66 11.92 -7.69 9.97
CA ILE A 66 12.49 -8.02 8.66
C ILE A 66 12.18 -6.93 7.65
N GLU A 67 13.14 -6.63 6.80
CA GLU A 67 13.00 -5.72 5.66
C GLU A 67 12.70 -6.53 4.39
N PHE A 68 11.99 -5.95 3.42
CA PHE A 68 11.66 -6.68 2.18
C PHE A 68 12.89 -7.01 1.31
N SER A 69 14.02 -6.31 1.53
CA SER A 69 15.32 -6.63 0.91
C SER A 69 15.90 -7.97 1.39
N GLU A 70 15.43 -8.49 2.53
CA GLU A 70 15.88 -9.75 3.12
C GLU A 70 15.04 -10.95 2.64
N SER A 71 14.72 -11.01 1.34
CA SER A 71 13.75 -11.95 0.76
C SER A 71 14.22 -13.41 0.63
N THR A 72 15.48 -13.73 0.95
CA THR A 72 16.01 -15.10 0.85
C THR A 72 16.99 -15.47 1.98
N GLY A 73 17.28 -16.77 2.12
CA GLY A 73 18.36 -17.27 2.97
C GLY A 73 17.97 -17.70 4.39
N ALA A 74 18.98 -17.96 5.22
CA ALA A 74 18.79 -18.51 6.58
C ALA A 74 18.24 -17.48 7.57
N SER A 75 18.52 -16.19 7.37
CA SER A 75 17.95 -15.08 8.14
C SER A 75 16.44 -15.00 7.94
N PHE A 76 15.99 -14.95 6.67
CA PHE A 76 14.59 -14.98 6.27
C PHE A 76 13.83 -16.13 6.95
N LYS A 77 14.30 -17.37 6.81
CA LYS A 77 13.62 -18.54 7.40
C LYS A 77 13.55 -18.50 8.93
N LYS A 78 14.55 -17.92 9.61
CA LYS A 78 14.58 -17.84 11.08
C LYS A 78 13.53 -16.89 11.63
N VAL A 79 13.23 -15.79 10.93
CA VAL A 79 12.26 -14.79 11.40
C VAL A 79 10.82 -15.24 11.27
N ILE A 80 10.53 -16.27 10.48
CA ILE A 80 9.16 -16.73 10.23
C ILE A 80 8.80 -17.85 11.22
N LYS A 81 7.64 -17.75 11.84
CA LYS A 81 7.07 -18.86 12.62
C LYS A 81 6.60 -19.95 11.67
N PRO A 82 7.01 -21.22 11.87
CA PRO A 82 6.33 -22.32 11.21
C PRO A 82 4.87 -22.28 11.67
N GLY A 83 3.98 -22.06 10.71
CA GLY A 83 2.56 -21.86 10.97
C GLY A 83 1.74 -22.99 10.34
N PRO A 84 0.61 -23.38 10.95
CA PRO A 84 -0.34 -24.27 10.29
C PRO A 84 -0.83 -23.63 8.99
N MET A 85 -1.11 -24.44 7.97
CA MET A 85 -1.79 -24.00 6.74
C MET A 85 -3.14 -23.38 7.14
N LYS A 86 -3.20 -22.05 7.20
CA LYS A 86 -4.39 -21.27 7.48
C LYS A 86 -4.72 -20.40 6.26
N PRO A 87 -6.00 -20.08 6.04
CA PRO A 87 -6.47 -19.75 4.69
C PRO A 87 -6.15 -18.32 4.24
N GLN A 88 -5.93 -17.38 5.17
CA GLN A 88 -5.71 -15.96 4.81
C GLN A 88 -4.48 -15.35 5.49
N ILE A 89 -3.57 -14.84 4.66
CA ILE A 89 -2.39 -14.09 5.07
C ILE A 89 -2.53 -12.64 4.64
N THR A 90 -2.31 -11.73 5.59
CA THR A 90 -2.18 -10.29 5.35
C THR A 90 -0.72 -9.89 5.52
N VAL A 91 -0.11 -9.31 4.50
CA VAL A 91 1.16 -8.60 4.69
C VAL A 91 0.87 -7.19 5.16
N TRP A 92 1.47 -6.80 6.27
CA TRP A 92 1.38 -5.45 6.84
C TRP A 92 2.70 -4.75 6.61
N PHE A 93 2.75 -3.91 5.57
CA PHE A 93 3.91 -3.10 5.28
C PHE A 93 3.83 -1.81 6.08
N GLU A 94 4.77 -1.61 6.98
CA GLU A 94 4.84 -0.42 7.82
C GLU A 94 6.13 0.32 7.46
N ALA A 95 5.99 1.54 6.93
CA ALA A 95 7.09 2.35 6.44
C ALA A 95 6.86 3.84 6.70
N HIS A 96 7.94 4.61 6.86
CA HIS A 96 7.88 6.03 6.51
C HIS A 96 7.95 6.17 5.00
N GLY A 97 7.26 7.16 4.47
CA GLY A 97 7.23 7.40 3.05
C GLY A 97 6.00 8.18 2.63
N ALA A 98 6.08 8.73 1.43
CA ALA A 98 5.00 9.37 0.69
C ALA A 98 4.93 8.70 -0.70
N PRO A 99 3.90 8.96 -1.52
CA PRO A 99 3.84 8.46 -2.89
C PRO A 99 5.13 8.79 -3.63
N GLY A 100 5.80 7.80 -4.23
CA GLY A 100 7.08 8.02 -4.89
C GLY A 100 8.33 7.88 -4.02
N TRP A 101 8.14 7.53 -2.74
CA TRP A 101 9.20 7.26 -1.77
C TRP A 101 8.66 6.33 -0.65
N LEU A 102 7.85 5.35 -1.03
CA LEU A 102 7.30 4.35 -0.12
C LEU A 102 8.12 3.07 -0.16
N PHE A 103 8.53 2.68 -1.36
CA PHE A 103 9.36 1.50 -1.62
C PHE A 103 10.77 1.85 -2.08
N GLY A 104 10.99 3.06 -2.61
CA GLY A 104 12.30 3.49 -3.10
C GLY A 104 13.26 4.03 -2.02
N ALA A 105 14.54 4.04 -2.35
CA ALA A 105 15.58 4.69 -1.55
C ALA A 105 15.55 6.21 -1.69
N ASP A 106 15.24 6.67 -2.91
CA ASP A 106 15.25 8.07 -3.30
C ASP A 106 13.86 8.52 -3.77
N LYS A 107 13.57 9.82 -3.69
CA LYS A 107 12.34 10.42 -4.21
C LYS A 107 12.37 10.53 -5.73
N SER A 108 12.32 9.40 -6.42
CA SER A 108 12.30 9.34 -7.89
C SER A 108 11.43 8.20 -8.39
N GLN A 109 10.85 8.37 -9.58
CA GLN A 109 10.06 7.33 -10.24
C GLN A 109 10.83 6.00 -10.35
N ALA A 110 12.08 6.04 -10.81
CA ALA A 110 12.88 4.84 -11.02
C ALA A 110 13.11 4.08 -9.70
N SER A 111 13.50 4.80 -8.64
CA SER A 111 13.74 4.18 -7.32
C SER A 111 12.46 3.58 -6.73
N GLU A 112 11.33 4.27 -6.85
CA GLU A 112 10.04 3.76 -6.37
C GLU A 112 9.62 2.49 -7.12
N PHE A 113 9.76 2.47 -8.45
CA PHE A 113 9.42 1.29 -9.26
C PHE A 113 10.33 0.10 -8.94
N GLU A 114 11.65 0.32 -8.87
CA GLU A 114 12.62 -0.72 -8.49
C GLU A 114 12.33 -1.30 -7.10
N GLY A 115 12.06 -0.44 -6.12
CA GLY A 115 11.68 -0.85 -4.77
C GLY A 115 10.37 -1.64 -4.75
N THR A 116 9.38 -1.21 -5.54
CA THR A 116 8.09 -1.91 -5.65
C THR A 116 8.28 -3.31 -6.23
N VAL A 117 9.10 -3.46 -7.28
CA VAL A 117 9.44 -4.77 -7.86
C VAL A 117 10.19 -5.67 -6.86
N GLN A 118 11.11 -5.11 -6.07
CA GLN A 118 11.76 -5.87 -5.00
C GLN A 118 10.76 -6.35 -3.94
N PHE A 119 9.80 -5.49 -3.57
CA PHE A 119 8.72 -5.87 -2.65
C PHE A 119 7.84 -6.98 -3.23
N VAL A 120 7.50 -6.93 -4.51
CA VAL A 120 6.80 -8.01 -5.24
C VAL A 120 7.58 -9.33 -5.13
N GLY A 121 8.89 -9.31 -5.39
CA GLY A 121 9.76 -10.47 -5.23
C GLY A 121 9.77 -11.03 -3.80
N PHE A 122 9.72 -10.15 -2.79
CA PHE A 122 9.58 -10.54 -1.39
C PHE A 122 8.24 -11.25 -1.11
N ILE A 123 7.13 -10.75 -1.64
CA ILE A 123 5.81 -11.39 -1.48
C ILE A 123 5.85 -12.81 -2.04
N HIS A 124 6.36 -13.00 -3.26
CA HIS A 124 6.46 -14.33 -3.87
C HIS A 124 7.39 -15.27 -3.09
N ALA A 125 8.53 -14.78 -2.60
CA ALA A 125 9.43 -15.56 -1.75
C ALA A 125 8.75 -16.00 -0.43
N LEU A 126 7.93 -15.12 0.15
CA LEU A 126 7.12 -15.41 1.33
C LEU A 126 6.06 -16.47 1.05
N GLU A 127 5.31 -16.33 -0.04
CA GLU A 127 4.30 -17.30 -0.46
C GLU A 127 4.90 -18.68 -0.73
N ALA A 128 6.03 -18.73 -1.44
CA ALA A 128 6.76 -19.96 -1.72
C ALA A 128 7.26 -20.64 -0.45
N TYR A 129 7.77 -19.86 0.51
CA TYR A 129 8.25 -20.41 1.78
C TYR A 129 7.11 -20.92 2.67
N LEU A 130 5.99 -20.20 2.73
CA LEU A 130 4.82 -20.57 3.52
C LEU A 130 3.94 -21.62 2.82
N ASN A 131 4.16 -21.86 1.53
CA ASN A 131 3.29 -22.64 0.66
C ASN A 131 1.81 -22.21 0.83
N THR A 132 1.57 -20.90 0.89
CA THR A 132 0.27 -20.28 1.14
C THR A 132 0.27 -18.89 0.51
N GLU A 133 -0.83 -18.53 -0.13
CA GLU A 133 -0.99 -17.23 -0.80
C GLU A 133 -1.18 -16.09 0.22
N VAL A 134 -0.63 -14.92 -0.10
CA VAL A 134 -0.97 -13.65 0.52
C VAL A 134 -2.21 -13.10 -0.16
N ASN A 135 -3.27 -12.87 0.61
CA ASN A 135 -4.55 -12.38 0.09
C ASN A 135 -4.65 -10.86 0.15
N HIS A 136 -4.07 -10.28 1.21
CA HIS A 136 -4.21 -8.85 1.49
C HIS A 136 -2.84 -8.24 1.75
N ILE A 137 -2.64 -7.01 1.30
CA ILE A 137 -1.47 -6.20 1.65
C ILE A 137 -1.97 -4.86 2.16
N VAL A 138 -1.55 -4.48 3.37
CA VAL A 138 -1.87 -3.18 3.96
C VAL A 138 -0.63 -2.30 3.89
N LEU A 139 -0.72 -1.19 3.16
CA LEU A 139 0.35 -0.20 3.03
C LEU A 139 0.21 0.89 4.09
N SER A 140 0.71 0.61 5.29
CA SER A 140 0.70 1.51 6.43
C SER A 140 1.85 2.52 6.32
N GLY A 141 1.59 3.59 5.57
CA GLY A 141 2.48 4.73 5.36
C GLY A 141 1.67 6.00 5.08
N CYS A 142 2.31 7.10 4.67
CA CYS A 142 1.59 8.33 4.37
C CYS A 142 1.09 8.34 2.92
N TYR A 143 -0.18 8.69 2.73
CA TYR A 143 -0.81 8.94 1.42
C TYR A 143 -0.68 7.78 0.42
N THR A 144 -0.54 6.54 0.90
CA THR A 144 -0.28 5.35 0.08
C THR A 144 -1.38 4.98 -0.92
N GLY A 145 -2.58 5.56 -0.75
CA GLY A 145 -3.72 5.42 -1.65
C GLY A 145 -4.12 6.72 -2.36
N CYS A 146 -3.33 7.80 -2.25
CA CYS A 146 -3.64 9.05 -2.95
C CYS A 146 -3.29 8.96 -4.44
N GLU A 147 -4.21 9.43 -5.29
CA GLU A 147 -4.05 9.57 -6.73
C GLU A 147 -4.45 10.99 -7.13
N PHE A 148 -3.93 11.46 -8.27
CA PHE A 148 -4.13 12.82 -8.76
C PHE A 148 -4.49 12.80 -10.24
N ASN A 149 -5.40 13.66 -10.68
CA ASN A 149 -5.60 14.00 -12.09
C ASN A 149 -5.47 15.51 -12.31
N ASN A 150 -5.02 15.85 -13.50
CA ASN A 150 -5.04 17.18 -14.08
C ASN A 150 -5.45 17.07 -15.55
N GLY A 151 -6.73 16.84 -15.80
CA GLY A 151 -7.25 16.59 -17.14
C GLY A 151 -6.79 15.24 -17.69
N SER A 152 -5.88 15.24 -18.66
CA SER A 152 -5.33 14.04 -19.30
C SER A 152 -4.11 13.46 -18.60
N ASP A 153 -3.44 14.24 -17.75
CA ASP A 153 -2.29 13.81 -16.97
C ASP A 153 -2.73 13.36 -15.58
N TYR A 154 -2.12 12.29 -15.08
CA TYR A 154 -2.50 11.72 -13.80
C TYR A 154 -1.36 10.93 -13.17
N PHE A 155 -1.54 10.60 -11.90
CA PHE A 155 -0.66 9.73 -11.11
C PHE A 155 -1.50 8.64 -10.47
N ILE A 156 -0.99 7.40 -10.47
CA ILE A 156 -1.59 6.30 -9.70
C ILE A 156 -0.82 6.01 -8.43
N SER A 157 -1.56 5.67 -7.38
CA SER A 157 -1.01 5.44 -6.05
C SER A 157 -0.06 4.23 -6.02
N PRO A 158 0.88 4.18 -5.05
CA PRO A 158 1.66 2.96 -4.80
C PRO A 158 0.78 1.73 -4.55
N ALA A 159 -0.40 1.93 -3.92
CA ALA A 159 -1.38 0.86 -3.71
C ALA A 159 -1.94 0.32 -5.05
N ARG A 160 -2.34 1.19 -5.98
CA ARG A 160 -2.81 0.76 -7.31
C ARG A 160 -1.69 0.09 -8.10
N MET A 161 -0.51 0.71 -8.12
CA MET A 161 0.69 0.14 -8.77
C MET A 161 0.94 -1.30 -8.33
N LEU A 162 0.96 -1.52 -7.01
CA LEU A 162 1.17 -2.84 -6.44
C LEU A 162 0.04 -3.82 -6.78
N SER A 163 -1.21 -3.35 -6.90
CA SER A 163 -2.35 -4.19 -7.30
C SER A 163 -2.30 -4.64 -8.76
N ILE A 164 -1.60 -3.91 -9.63
CA ILE A 164 -1.31 -4.32 -11.02
C ILE A 164 -0.22 -5.40 -11.00
N LEU A 165 0.85 -5.18 -10.22
CA LEU A 165 1.99 -6.09 -10.12
C LEU A 165 1.67 -7.41 -9.39
N LEU A 166 0.67 -7.42 -8.50
CA LEU A 166 0.24 -8.58 -7.73
C LEU A 166 -1.25 -8.87 -7.95
N PRO A 167 -1.63 -9.37 -9.14
CA PRO A 167 -3.03 -9.63 -9.45
C PRO A 167 -3.65 -10.68 -8.50
N GLY A 168 -4.94 -10.56 -8.27
CA GLY A 168 -5.73 -11.35 -7.33
C GLY A 168 -5.63 -10.90 -5.88
N LYS A 169 -4.67 -10.04 -5.52
CA LYS A 169 -4.48 -9.55 -4.14
C LYS A 169 -5.25 -8.25 -3.90
N GLU A 170 -5.76 -8.10 -2.69
CA GLU A 170 -6.38 -6.86 -2.25
C GLU A 170 -5.34 -5.97 -1.56
N ILE A 171 -5.08 -4.81 -2.14
CA ILE A 171 -4.10 -3.84 -1.62
C ILE A 171 -4.86 -2.69 -0.96
N VAL A 172 -4.58 -2.44 0.31
CA VAL A 172 -5.19 -1.34 1.08
C VAL A 172 -4.19 -0.19 1.18
N GLY A 173 -4.54 0.95 0.59
CA GLY A 173 -3.84 2.22 0.74
C GLY A 173 -4.65 3.23 1.56
N PHE A 174 -4.01 4.31 2.02
CA PHE A 174 -4.65 5.36 2.81
C PHE A 174 -4.45 6.75 2.19
N ILE A 175 -5.44 7.63 2.32
CA ILE A 175 -5.39 8.98 1.75
C ILE A 175 -4.78 10.06 2.67
N GLY A 176 -4.16 9.65 3.77
CA GLY A 176 -3.56 10.55 4.75
C GLY A 176 -2.36 9.91 5.44
N GLN A 177 -1.86 10.54 6.49
CA GLN A 177 -0.80 9.96 7.29
C GLN A 177 -1.38 8.86 8.19
N HIS A 178 -1.10 7.59 7.86
CA HIS A 178 -1.54 6.47 8.67
C HIS A 178 -0.46 6.06 9.68
N ALA A 179 -0.77 6.20 10.97
CA ALA A 179 0.08 5.72 12.05
C ALA A 179 -0.77 5.00 13.10
N LYS A 180 -0.60 3.67 13.21
CA LYS A 180 -1.06 2.86 14.36
C LYS A 180 -2.52 3.09 14.78
N GLY A 181 -3.44 3.17 13.82
CA GLY A 181 -4.88 3.14 14.08
C GLY A 181 -5.63 4.46 13.98
N LYS A 182 -4.96 5.55 13.59
CA LYS A 182 -5.62 6.78 13.11
C LYS A 182 -4.97 7.24 11.82
N VAL A 183 -5.78 7.88 10.96
CA VAL A 183 -5.30 8.63 9.81
C VAL A 183 -5.45 10.11 10.12
N SER A 184 -4.34 10.85 10.04
CA SER A 184 -4.26 12.31 10.22
C SER A 184 -3.88 13.02 8.92
N HIS A 185 -3.88 14.35 8.93
CA HIS A 185 -3.62 15.17 7.74
C HIS A 185 -4.54 14.85 6.56
N VAL A 186 -5.79 14.56 6.90
CA VAL A 186 -6.94 14.52 5.98
C VAL A 186 -7.79 15.73 6.29
N TYR A 187 -8.34 16.39 5.29
CA TYR A 187 -9.05 17.65 5.44
C TYR A 187 -10.48 17.54 4.90
N SER A 188 -11.38 18.38 5.38
CA SER A 188 -12.69 18.56 4.74
C SER A 188 -12.96 20.04 4.53
N TYR A 189 -13.49 20.40 3.37
CA TYR A 189 -13.89 21.76 3.10
C TYR A 189 -15.23 22.08 3.78
N SER A 190 -15.29 23.21 4.47
CA SER A 190 -16.51 23.77 5.05
C SER A 190 -16.71 25.19 4.51
N GLU A 191 -17.88 25.44 3.92
CA GLU A 191 -18.26 26.77 3.46
C GLU A 191 -18.22 27.77 4.64
N GLY A 192 -17.36 28.78 4.54
CA GLY A 192 -17.15 29.80 5.58
C GLY A 192 -15.97 29.57 6.52
N PHE A 193 -15.45 28.34 6.63
CA PHE A 193 -14.29 28.01 7.49
C PHE A 193 -13.07 27.51 6.70
N GLY A 194 -13.24 27.20 5.41
CA GLY A 194 -12.17 26.67 4.57
C GLY A 194 -11.87 25.21 4.86
N TYR A 195 -10.61 24.81 4.72
CA TYR A 195 -10.16 23.44 4.94
C TYR A 195 -9.84 23.20 6.42
N GLU A 196 -10.51 22.23 7.03
CA GLU A 196 -10.27 21.83 8.41
C GLU A 196 -9.65 20.43 8.49
N GLU A 197 -8.55 20.28 9.25
CA GLU A 197 -7.93 18.98 9.48
C GLU A 197 -8.87 18.08 10.30
N ARG A 198 -9.03 16.84 9.83
CA ARG A 198 -9.81 15.80 10.47
C ARG A 198 -8.94 14.58 10.75
N ARG A 199 -9.09 14.06 11.96
CA ARG A 199 -8.62 12.71 12.31
C ARG A 199 -9.76 11.74 12.04
N VAL A 200 -9.53 10.83 11.11
CA VAL A 200 -10.52 9.82 10.70
C VAL A 200 -10.04 8.42 11.06
N ASN A 201 -10.98 7.49 11.14
CA ASN A 201 -10.64 6.08 11.34
C ASN A 201 -10.03 5.51 10.05
N PRO A 202 -9.16 4.48 10.14
CA PRO A 202 -8.52 3.89 8.97
C PRO A 202 -9.49 3.43 7.87
N GLU A 203 -10.66 2.89 8.23
CA GLU A 203 -11.67 2.42 7.27
C GLU A 203 -12.33 3.56 6.48
N GLU A 204 -12.39 4.76 7.07
CA GLU A 204 -12.96 5.94 6.41
C GLU A 204 -11.99 6.56 5.41
N ALA A 205 -10.69 6.34 5.60
CA ALA A 205 -9.61 6.89 4.77
C ALA A 205 -8.91 5.84 3.90
N SER A 206 -9.37 4.59 3.91
CA SER A 206 -8.78 3.51 3.12
C SER A 206 -9.42 3.42 1.74
N ILE A 207 -8.60 3.09 0.75
CA ILE A 207 -9.03 2.64 -0.58
C ILE A 207 -8.49 1.23 -0.77
N VAL A 208 -9.33 0.33 -1.30
CA VAL A 208 -8.95 -1.04 -1.61
C VAL A 208 -8.83 -1.18 -3.14
N PHE A 209 -7.65 -1.58 -3.59
CA PHE A 209 -7.34 -1.86 -4.98
C PHE A 209 -7.19 -3.36 -5.22
N GLN A 210 -7.62 -3.83 -6.38
CA GLN A 210 -7.41 -5.19 -6.85
C GLN A 210 -7.33 -5.17 -8.38
N ASP A 211 -6.34 -5.85 -8.94
CA ASP A 211 -6.15 -5.98 -10.40
C ASP A 211 -6.08 -4.62 -11.13
N GLY A 212 -5.48 -3.62 -10.47
CA GLY A 212 -5.37 -2.26 -11.00
C GLY A 212 -6.61 -1.39 -10.85
N MET A 213 -7.68 -1.88 -10.22
CA MET A 213 -8.96 -1.16 -10.06
C MET A 213 -9.27 -0.87 -8.60
N ALA A 214 -9.86 0.29 -8.33
CA ALA A 214 -10.43 0.62 -7.02
C ALA A 214 -11.75 -0.15 -6.83
N ILE A 215 -11.73 -1.16 -5.96
CA ILE A 215 -12.89 -2.02 -5.70
C ILE A 215 -13.69 -1.59 -4.45
N GLU A 216 -13.10 -0.72 -3.62
CA GLU A 216 -13.78 -0.01 -2.54
C GLU A 216 -13.07 1.32 -2.31
N SER A 217 -13.77 2.44 -2.53
CA SER A 217 -13.23 3.79 -2.34
C SER A 217 -13.92 4.51 -1.17
N LEU A 218 -13.43 5.72 -0.89
CA LEU A 218 -13.88 6.57 0.22
C LEU A 218 -15.40 6.72 0.24
N SER A 219 -15.94 6.81 1.46
CA SER A 219 -17.34 7.20 1.66
C SER A 219 -17.64 8.54 0.96
N LYS A 220 -18.91 8.81 0.64
CA LYS A 220 -19.46 9.98 -0.09
C LYS A 220 -19.05 11.40 0.40
N LYS A 221 -18.08 11.54 1.30
CA LYS A 221 -17.57 12.83 1.80
C LYS A 221 -16.31 13.18 1.02
N GLU A 222 -16.26 14.39 0.50
CA GLU A 222 -15.07 14.97 -0.11
C GLU A 222 -14.01 15.20 0.97
N LEU A 223 -13.10 14.24 1.09
CA LEU A 223 -11.92 14.31 1.94
C LEU A 223 -10.77 14.82 1.10
N TYR A 224 -9.93 15.68 1.63
CA TYR A 224 -8.80 16.27 0.91
C TYR A 224 -7.48 15.91 1.60
N CYS A 225 -6.38 15.99 0.88
CA CYS A 225 -5.03 15.78 1.38
C CYS A 225 -4.14 16.98 1.05
N ASP A 226 -3.15 17.19 1.91
CA ASP A 226 -2.11 18.21 1.77
C ASP A 226 -1.09 17.78 0.70
N HIS A 227 -0.74 18.67 -0.23
CA HIS A 227 0.24 18.38 -1.29
C HIS A 227 1.68 18.69 -0.93
N GLY A 228 1.94 19.33 0.22
CA GLY A 228 3.30 19.66 0.66
C GLY A 228 4.23 18.45 0.85
N TYR A 229 3.69 17.23 0.85
CA TYR A 229 4.44 15.97 0.91
C TYR A 229 4.58 15.26 -0.44
N THR A 230 3.91 15.74 -1.50
CA THR A 230 3.99 15.18 -2.85
C THR A 230 5.37 15.47 -3.44
N PRO A 231 6.13 14.46 -3.87
CA PRO A 231 7.43 14.69 -4.51
C PRO A 231 7.33 15.51 -5.80
N GLU A 232 8.36 16.32 -6.05
CA GLU A 232 8.47 17.21 -7.20
C GLU A 232 8.24 16.49 -8.53
N PHE A 233 8.81 15.30 -8.71
CA PHE A 233 8.64 14.54 -9.95
C PHE A 233 7.19 14.11 -10.24
N ILE A 234 6.34 13.99 -9.19
CA ILE A 234 4.90 13.72 -9.38
C ILE A 234 4.19 14.99 -9.82
N LEU A 235 4.55 16.14 -9.22
CA LEU A 235 4.00 17.45 -9.59
C LEU A 235 4.34 17.77 -11.05
N GLU A 236 5.61 17.61 -11.43
CA GLU A 236 6.09 17.76 -12.80
C GLU A 236 5.37 16.80 -13.77
N GLY A 237 5.30 15.51 -13.42
CA GLY A 237 4.68 14.48 -14.25
C GLY A 237 3.15 14.61 -14.42
N CYS A 238 2.49 15.36 -13.54
CA CYS A 238 1.06 15.68 -13.64
C CYS A 238 0.80 17.10 -14.16
N HIS A 239 1.85 17.85 -14.52
CA HIS A 239 1.78 19.27 -14.86
C HIS A 239 1.00 20.10 -13.84
N LEU A 240 1.13 19.76 -12.55
CA LEU A 240 0.52 20.54 -11.47
C LEU A 240 1.37 21.79 -11.27
N ASP A 241 0.72 22.96 -11.28
CA ASP A 241 1.41 24.25 -11.19
C ASP A 241 2.21 24.33 -9.88
N PRO A 242 3.55 24.50 -9.93
CA PRO A 242 4.38 24.65 -8.74
C PRO A 242 4.08 25.91 -7.92
N GLU A 243 3.40 26.91 -8.51
CA GLU A 243 2.93 28.12 -7.83
C GLU A 243 1.59 27.92 -7.11
N LEU A 244 0.98 26.73 -7.20
CA LEU A 244 -0.03 26.31 -6.23
C LEU A 244 0.63 26.31 -4.85
N ASP A 245 0.29 27.33 -4.07
CA ASP A 245 0.89 27.64 -2.77
C ASP A 245 0.95 26.37 -1.90
N ALA A 246 1.86 26.35 -0.92
CA ALA A 246 2.03 25.25 0.05
C ALA A 246 0.78 24.98 0.94
N SER A 247 -0.38 25.52 0.58
CA SER A 247 -1.69 25.39 1.22
C SER A 247 -2.76 24.74 0.33
N ASP A 248 -2.47 24.36 -0.91
CA ASP A 248 -3.51 23.76 -1.76
C ASP A 248 -3.79 22.30 -1.35
N TYR A 249 -5.07 22.01 -1.18
CA TYR A 249 -5.57 20.69 -0.81
C TYR A 249 -6.24 20.05 -2.02
N TYR A 250 -5.92 18.79 -2.32
CA TYR A 250 -6.51 18.04 -3.43
C TYR A 250 -7.43 16.93 -2.90
N LEU A 251 -8.48 16.65 -3.68
CA LEU A 251 -9.34 15.50 -3.46
C LEU A 251 -8.57 14.26 -3.96
N PRO A 252 -8.24 13.28 -3.10
CA PRO A 252 -7.67 12.02 -3.54
C PRO A 252 -8.76 11.25 -4.28
N CYS A 253 -8.47 10.90 -5.53
CA CYS A 253 -9.42 10.21 -6.39
C CYS A 253 -9.02 8.76 -6.63
N ALA A 254 -9.98 7.95 -7.09
CA ALA A 254 -9.72 6.70 -7.78
C ALA A 254 -9.60 7.07 -9.26
N VAL A 255 -8.41 7.52 -9.67
CA VAL A 255 -8.27 8.43 -10.80
C VAL A 255 -8.70 7.81 -12.13
N LEU A 256 -8.41 6.52 -12.32
CA LEU A 256 -8.78 5.79 -13.53
C LEU A 256 -10.29 5.62 -13.65
N GLU A 257 -10.96 5.32 -12.54
CA GLU A 257 -12.41 5.19 -12.48
C GLU A 257 -13.07 6.55 -12.75
N GLU A 258 -12.55 7.63 -12.16
CA GLU A 258 -13.05 8.98 -12.40
C GLU A 258 -12.86 9.42 -13.87
N MET A 259 -11.68 9.16 -14.44
CA MET A 259 -11.41 9.46 -15.85
C MET A 259 -12.34 8.66 -16.77
N GLN A 260 -12.58 7.39 -16.47
CA GLN A 260 -13.52 6.55 -17.20
C GLN A 260 -14.96 7.10 -17.11
N GLU A 261 -15.42 7.48 -15.92
CA GLU A 261 -16.76 8.06 -15.71
C GLU A 261 -16.94 9.38 -16.47
N LYS A 262 -15.90 10.22 -16.49
CA LYS A 262 -15.87 11.51 -17.19
C LYS A 262 -15.54 11.41 -18.68
N GLN A 263 -15.24 10.20 -19.19
CA GLN A 263 -14.79 9.96 -20.57
C GLN A 263 -13.56 10.81 -20.95
N LEU A 264 -12.63 10.96 -19.99
CA LEU A 264 -11.36 11.64 -20.22
C LEU A 264 -10.38 10.66 -20.87
N GLU A 265 -9.74 11.10 -21.95
CA GLU A 265 -8.65 10.35 -22.57
C GLU A 265 -7.34 10.68 -21.86
N ALA A 266 -6.65 9.64 -21.38
CA ALA A 266 -5.31 9.76 -20.83
C ALA A 266 -4.30 10.15 -21.92
N ALA A 267 -3.41 11.09 -21.61
CA ALA A 267 -2.25 11.32 -22.48
C ALA A 267 -1.38 10.05 -22.48
N PRO A 268 -0.96 9.51 -23.65
CA PRO A 268 -0.21 8.25 -23.74
C PRO A 268 1.11 8.25 -22.95
N ASP A 269 1.67 9.43 -22.77
CA ASP A 269 2.91 9.76 -22.08
C ASP A 269 2.69 10.38 -20.69
N SER A 270 1.44 10.50 -20.22
CA SER A 270 1.15 10.87 -18.83
C SER A 270 1.89 9.96 -17.85
N TYR A 271 2.21 10.51 -16.68
CA TYR A 271 2.98 9.76 -15.68
C TYR A 271 2.28 8.45 -15.28
N GLY A 272 0.97 8.52 -15.01
CA GLY A 272 0.13 7.38 -14.70
C GLY A 272 0.06 6.32 -15.81
N ALA A 273 -0.02 6.73 -17.08
CA ALA A 273 -0.01 5.79 -18.20
C ALA A 273 1.35 5.06 -18.31
N THR A 274 2.45 5.78 -18.04
CA THR A 274 3.79 5.19 -17.99
C THR A 274 3.94 4.22 -16.84
N GLN A 275 3.45 4.60 -15.65
CA GLN A 275 3.36 3.76 -14.47
C GLN A 275 2.63 2.43 -14.78
N GLU A 276 1.42 2.51 -15.34
CA GLU A 276 0.64 1.32 -15.69
C GLU A 276 1.35 0.43 -16.71
N ARG A 277 1.89 1.03 -17.77
CA ARG A 277 2.61 0.30 -18.82
C ARG A 277 3.80 -0.45 -18.25
N GLN A 278 4.63 0.21 -17.43
CA GLN A 278 5.78 -0.42 -16.79
C GLN A 278 5.37 -1.62 -15.92
N ALA A 279 4.28 -1.48 -15.16
CA ALA A 279 3.77 -2.56 -14.32
C ALA A 279 3.23 -3.74 -15.13
N ARG A 280 2.45 -3.47 -16.19
CA ARG A 280 1.88 -4.50 -17.06
C ARG A 280 2.96 -5.22 -17.85
N ASP A 281 3.89 -4.48 -18.45
CA ASP A 281 5.03 -5.05 -19.18
C ASP A 281 5.88 -5.95 -18.25
N PHE A 282 6.06 -5.54 -16.99
CA PHE A 282 6.76 -6.37 -16.00
C PHE A 282 6.03 -7.69 -15.73
N VAL A 283 4.71 -7.64 -15.50
CA VAL A 283 3.89 -8.83 -15.25
C VAL A 283 3.86 -9.77 -16.46
N GLU A 284 3.75 -9.22 -17.67
CA GLU A 284 3.77 -9.99 -18.92
C GLU A 284 5.13 -10.65 -19.17
N ALA A 285 6.23 -9.97 -18.83
CA ALA A 285 7.58 -10.50 -18.98
C ALA A 285 7.94 -11.59 -17.96
N HIS A 286 7.19 -11.69 -16.85
CA HIS A 286 7.46 -12.64 -15.75
C HIS A 286 6.20 -13.47 -15.41
N PRO A 287 5.69 -14.28 -16.36
CA PRO A 287 4.49 -15.08 -16.14
C PRO A 287 4.63 -16.08 -15.00
N GLU A 288 5.86 -16.49 -14.64
CA GLU A 288 6.14 -17.32 -13.48
C GLU A 288 5.75 -16.68 -12.13
N LEU A 289 5.63 -15.35 -12.08
CA LEU A 289 5.11 -14.63 -10.91
C LEU A 289 3.58 -14.76 -10.80
N LEU A 290 2.91 -15.09 -11.90
CA LEU A 290 1.47 -15.38 -11.96
C LEU A 290 1.17 -16.87 -11.78
N GLU A 291 2.13 -17.74 -12.12
CA GLU A 291 2.00 -19.17 -11.91
C GLU A 291 2.02 -19.48 -10.41
N ARG A 292 0.90 -20.00 -9.91
CA ARG A 292 0.77 -20.47 -8.52
C ARG A 292 1.95 -21.36 -8.18
N ALA A 293 2.62 -21.09 -7.06
CA ALA A 293 3.67 -21.95 -6.53
C ALA A 293 3.23 -23.43 -6.63
N PRO A 294 4.03 -24.31 -7.26
CA PRO A 294 3.63 -25.70 -7.43
C PRO A 294 3.33 -26.29 -6.07
N GLN A 295 2.10 -26.82 -5.90
CA GLN A 295 1.77 -27.53 -4.67
C GLN A 295 2.78 -28.66 -4.50
N PRO A 296 3.45 -28.78 -3.34
CA PRO A 296 4.33 -29.90 -3.12
C PRO A 296 3.52 -31.19 -3.29
N ALA A 297 4.02 -32.11 -4.10
CA ALA A 297 3.52 -33.46 -4.17
C ALA A 297 3.35 -33.95 -2.72
N ARG A 298 2.11 -34.32 -2.35
CA ARG A 298 1.81 -34.81 -1.01
C ARG A 298 2.77 -35.95 -0.72
N GLY A 299 3.77 -35.69 0.11
CA GLY A 299 4.66 -36.73 0.62
C GLY A 299 3.82 -37.78 1.34
N PRO A 300 4.22 -39.07 1.27
CA PRO A 300 3.47 -40.13 1.93
C PRO A 300 3.39 -39.84 3.43
N ARG A 301 2.18 -40.00 3.98
CA ARG A 301 1.87 -39.85 5.41
C ARG A 301 2.55 -40.90 6.25
#